data_AF-A0ABD1S1U0-F1
#
_entry.id   AF-A0ABD1S1U0-F1
#
_cell.length_a   1.000
_cell.length_b   1.000
_cell.length_c   1.000
_cell.angle_alpha   90.00
_cell.angle_beta   90.00
_cell.angle_gamma   90.00
#
_symmetry.space_group_name_H-M   'P 1'
#
loop_
_entity.id
_entity.type
_entity.pdbx_description
1 polymer ?
#
loop_
_entity_poly.entity_id
_entity_poly.type
_entity_poly.pdbx_seq_one_letter_code
_entity_poly.pdbx_strand_id
1 'polypeptide(L)'
;MNNKWFKRGFKHVKIYIENDKLCSVNDDENDDMESLSDQSLSESESELDARMRFTSLPRPASLNAFDIIFFSRGFDLSGLFEEGTDGARFVSGTHVSNIISKLEEKSKVVSFSVRKKDCRMSLEGSMEGVKGPLTIAAEIFELTPSLRVVEVKKK
;
A
#
# COMPACT_ATOMS: atom_id res chain seq x y z
N MET A 1 18.41 -26.96 -2.62
CA MET A 1 17.49 -25.97 -3.25
C MET A 1 17.85 -25.85 -4.74
N ASN A 2 17.17 -26.57 -5.64
CA ASN A 2 17.45 -26.58 -7.09
C ASN A 2 16.25 -26.12 -7.92
N ASN A 3 15.69 -24.95 -7.61
CA ASN A 3 14.59 -24.40 -8.41
C ASN A 3 15.14 -23.68 -9.65
N LYS A 4 14.85 -24.25 -10.83
CA LYS A 4 15.29 -23.73 -12.15
C LYS A 4 14.76 -22.32 -12.43
N TRP A 5 13.67 -21.91 -11.78
CA TRP A 5 13.10 -20.57 -11.85
C TRP A 5 14.08 -19.46 -11.43
N PHE A 6 14.85 -19.67 -10.36
CA PHE A 6 15.74 -18.65 -9.81
C PHE A 6 17.06 -18.48 -10.57
N LYS A 7 17.33 -19.33 -11.57
CA LYS A 7 18.57 -19.29 -12.35
C LYS A 7 18.43 -18.63 -13.72
N ARG A 8 17.20 -18.35 -14.17
CA ARG A 8 16.98 -17.73 -15.49
C ARG A 8 17.28 -16.23 -15.39
N GLY A 9 18.44 -15.82 -15.92
CA GLY A 9 18.88 -14.42 -15.92
C GLY A 9 19.68 -13.99 -14.68
N PHE A 10 20.00 -14.91 -13.76
CA PHE A 10 20.80 -14.60 -12.58
C PHE A 10 22.26 -14.34 -12.95
N LYS A 11 22.74 -13.12 -12.72
CA LYS A 11 24.16 -12.75 -12.81
C LYS A 11 24.73 -12.65 -11.40
N HIS A 12 25.81 -13.37 -11.15
CA HIS A 12 26.51 -13.32 -9.87
C HIS A 12 27.27 -11.99 -9.78
N VAL A 13 26.82 -11.08 -8.92
CA VAL A 13 27.55 -9.82 -8.69
C VAL A 13 28.66 -10.10 -7.68
N LYS A 14 29.91 -9.87 -8.06
CA LYS A 14 31.06 -9.95 -7.14
C LYS A 14 31.31 -8.56 -6.57
N ILE A 15 31.09 -8.44 -5.27
CA ILE A 15 31.26 -7.19 -4.53
C ILE A 15 32.34 -7.41 -3.48
N TYR A 16 33.25 -6.44 -3.33
CA TYR A 16 34.16 -6.36 -2.20
C TYR A 16 34.10 -4.96 -1.59
N ILE A 17 34.49 -4.84 -0.32
CA ILE A 17 34.52 -3.59 0.41
C ILE A 17 35.98 -3.19 0.56
N GLU A 18 36.32 -2.01 0.07
CA GLU A 18 37.64 -1.41 0.25
C GLU A 18 37.46 0.04 0.73
N ASN A 19 38.06 0.36 1.87
CA ASN A 19 38.00 1.70 2.50
C ASN A 19 36.57 2.24 2.69
N ASP A 20 35.68 1.44 3.30
CA ASP A 20 34.26 1.77 3.52
C ASP A 20 33.47 2.06 2.23
N LYS A 21 34.03 1.75 1.06
CA LYS A 21 33.39 1.89 -0.24
C LYS A 21 33.10 0.52 -0.84
N LEU A 22 31.89 0.37 -1.37
CA LEU A 22 31.43 -0.86 -2.01
C LEU A 22 31.86 -0.85 -3.49
N CYS A 23 32.72 -1.78 -3.88
CA CYS A 23 33.27 -1.91 -5.23
C CYS A 23 32.76 -3.20 -5.91
N SER A 24 32.38 -3.11 -7.19
CA SER A 24 32.04 -4.26 -8.03
C SER A 24 33.17 -4.55 -9.01
N VAL A 25 33.61 -5.81 -9.11
CA VAL A 25 34.54 -6.23 -10.16
C VAL A 25 33.76 -6.42 -11.45
N ASN A 26 33.98 -5.55 -12.43
CA ASN A 26 33.62 -5.82 -13.81
C ASN A 26 34.82 -6.54 -14.45
N ASP A 27 34.68 -7.81 -14.82
CA ASP A 27 35.72 -8.59 -15.53
C ASP A 27 35.82 -8.17 -17.02
N ASP A 28 35.68 -6.88 -17.33
CA ASP A 28 35.89 -6.32 -18.68
C ASP A 28 37.10 -5.38 -18.62
N GLU A 29 38.26 -5.90 -19.02
CA GLU A 29 39.45 -5.10 -19.31
C GLU A 29 39.16 -4.24 -20.54
N ASN A 30 38.77 -2.98 -20.32
CA ASN A 30 39.09 -1.86 -21.21
C ASN A 30 39.20 -0.61 -20.33
N ASP A 31 40.42 -0.13 -20.18
CA ASP A 31 40.74 1.23 -19.74
C ASP A 31 39.98 2.24 -20.62
N ASP A 32 39.35 3.23 -20.00
CA ASP A 32 39.52 4.64 -20.37
C ASP A 32 38.66 5.57 -19.49
N MET A 33 39.37 6.32 -18.65
CA MET A 33 39.32 7.78 -18.49
C MET A 33 37.96 8.52 -18.36
N GLU A 34 37.89 9.31 -17.28
CA GLU A 34 37.13 10.57 -17.07
C GLU A 34 35.65 10.55 -16.67
N SER A 35 35.44 10.72 -15.36
CA SER A 35 34.97 11.96 -14.70
C SER A 35 33.84 12.82 -15.32
N LEU A 36 32.90 13.15 -14.43
CA LEU A 36 32.03 14.35 -14.33
C LEU A 36 30.53 14.22 -14.71
N SER A 37 29.75 14.18 -13.63
CA SER A 37 28.66 15.10 -13.26
C SER A 37 27.40 15.27 -14.12
N ASP A 38 26.28 15.05 -13.42
CA ASP A 38 24.97 15.73 -13.47
C ASP A 38 24.55 16.44 -14.76
N GLN A 39 23.47 15.96 -15.36
CA GLN A 39 22.44 16.82 -15.91
C GLN A 39 21.07 16.11 -15.91
N SER A 40 20.17 16.70 -15.14
CA SER A 40 18.76 16.37 -15.01
C SER A 40 18.02 16.61 -16.32
N LEU A 41 17.34 15.57 -16.81
CA LEU A 41 16.42 15.67 -17.93
C LEU A 41 15.07 16.18 -17.42
N SER A 42 14.76 17.43 -17.77
CA SER A 42 13.43 18.01 -17.69
C SER A 42 12.69 17.66 -18.97
N GLU A 43 11.73 16.74 -18.90
CA GLU A 43 10.71 16.56 -19.93
C GLU A 43 9.34 16.85 -19.32
N SER A 44 8.79 18.00 -19.72
CA SER A 44 7.44 18.41 -19.43
C SER A 44 6.56 17.96 -20.58
N GLU A 45 5.61 17.08 -20.30
CA GLU A 45 4.57 16.69 -21.25
C GLU A 45 3.21 16.96 -20.61
N SER A 46 2.59 18.03 -21.10
CA SER A 46 1.23 18.44 -20.80
C SER A 46 0.25 17.64 -21.63
N GLU A 47 -0.56 16.79 -21.00
CA GLU A 47 -1.75 16.21 -21.63
C GLU A 47 -2.96 16.45 -20.71
N LEU A 48 -3.66 17.52 -21.03
CA LEU A 48 -5.11 17.70 -20.93
C LEU A 48 -5.93 16.44 -20.62
N ASP A 49 -6.61 16.42 -19.46
CA ASP A 49 -7.90 15.73 -19.37
C ASP A 49 -8.89 16.51 -18.50
N ALA A 50 -10.15 16.37 -18.92
CA ALA A 50 -11.24 17.28 -18.72
C ALA A 50 -11.65 17.49 -17.25
N ARG A 51 -12.05 18.74 -17.00
CA ARG A 51 -13.01 19.21 -16.00
C ARG A 51 -13.96 18.10 -15.49
N MET A 52 -13.66 17.55 -14.32
CA MET A 52 -14.69 17.15 -13.37
C MET A 52 -14.24 17.57 -11.98
N ARG A 53 -14.87 18.61 -11.44
CA ARG A 53 -14.73 19.02 -10.04
C ARG A 53 -15.38 17.97 -9.16
N PHE A 54 -14.78 16.79 -9.05
CA PHE A 54 -14.96 15.99 -7.85
C PHE A 54 -14.31 16.78 -6.73
N THR A 55 -15.04 17.01 -5.65
CA THR A 55 -14.46 17.39 -4.36
C THR A 55 -13.33 16.40 -4.11
N SER A 56 -12.08 16.80 -4.36
CA SER A 56 -10.96 15.88 -4.42
C SER A 56 -10.76 15.33 -3.03
N LEU A 57 -11.23 14.09 -2.80
CA LEU A 57 -10.78 13.36 -1.62
C LEU A 57 -9.25 13.32 -1.70
N PRO A 58 -8.54 13.62 -0.61
CA PRO A 58 -7.09 13.52 -0.62
C PRO A 58 -6.68 12.12 -1.06
N ARG A 59 -5.60 12.04 -1.84
CA ARG A 59 -5.08 10.78 -2.34
C ARG A 59 -4.89 9.80 -1.17
N PRO A 60 -5.34 8.54 -1.28
CA PRO A 60 -5.11 7.54 -0.23
C PRO A 60 -3.60 7.38 0.01
N ALA A 61 -3.22 7.07 1.25
CA ALA A 61 -1.83 6.82 1.58
C ALA A 61 -1.29 5.63 0.76
N SER A 62 -0.09 5.77 0.21
CA SER A 62 0.58 4.73 -0.57
C SER A 62 1.22 3.69 0.35
N LEU A 63 0.97 2.42 0.09
CA LEU A 63 1.64 1.30 0.77
C LEU A 63 2.92 0.94 0.05
N ASN A 64 3.98 0.77 0.85
CA ASN A 64 5.22 0.15 0.43
C ASN A 64 5.20 -1.37 0.74
N ALA A 65 6.25 -2.07 0.33
CA ALA A 65 6.38 -3.51 0.57
C ALA A 65 6.47 -3.88 2.07
N PHE A 66 7.13 -3.05 2.89
CA PHE A 66 7.23 -3.25 4.32
C PHE A 66 5.87 -3.11 5.02
N ASP A 67 5.02 -2.18 4.59
CA ASP A 67 3.66 -2.03 5.12
C ASP A 67 2.85 -3.31 4.90
N ILE A 68 2.98 -3.91 3.70
CA ILE A 68 2.31 -5.17 3.37
C ILE A 68 2.82 -6.32 4.25
N ILE A 69 4.14 -6.42 4.45
CA ILE A 69 4.75 -7.43 5.31
C ILE A 69 4.28 -7.26 6.76
N PHE A 70 4.31 -6.02 7.26
CA PHE A 70 3.89 -5.66 8.61
C PHE A 70 2.46 -6.08 8.89
N PHE A 71 1.62 -6.11 7.86
CA PHE A 71 0.26 -6.54 8.01
C PHE A 71 0.02 -8.06 8.21
N SER A 72 1.05 -8.90 8.07
CA SER A 72 0.90 -10.32 8.30
C SER A 72 0.68 -10.61 9.79
N ARG A 73 -0.29 -11.47 10.11
CA ARG A 73 -0.60 -11.90 11.49
C ARG A 73 0.60 -12.48 12.23
N GLY A 74 1.61 -13.00 11.51
CA GLY A 74 2.84 -13.52 12.10
C GLY A 74 3.78 -12.44 12.69
N PHE A 75 3.60 -11.18 12.31
CA PHE A 75 4.33 -10.05 12.90
C PHE A 75 3.50 -9.28 13.95
N ASP A 76 2.23 -9.65 14.14
CA ASP A 76 1.35 -9.04 15.12
C ASP A 76 1.36 -9.86 16.42
N LEU A 77 1.99 -9.31 17.47
CA LEU A 77 2.06 -9.93 18.79
C LEU A 77 0.85 -9.59 19.68
N SER A 78 -0.10 -8.77 19.22
CA SER A 78 -1.26 -8.35 20.02
C SER A 78 -2.09 -9.54 20.52
N GLY A 79 -2.15 -10.63 19.74
CA GLY A 79 -2.82 -11.87 20.13
C GLY A 79 -2.23 -12.60 21.33
N LEU A 80 -1.04 -12.21 21.83
CA LEU A 80 -0.49 -12.72 23.10
C LEU A 80 -1.13 -12.05 24.32
N PHE A 81 -1.70 -10.85 24.15
CA PHE A 81 -2.18 -10.01 25.24
C PHE A 81 -3.69 -9.76 25.20
N GLU A 82 -4.32 -9.84 24.02
CA GLU A 82 -5.75 -9.62 23.81
C GLU A 82 -6.36 -10.69 22.91
N GLU A 83 -7.67 -10.89 23.04
CA GLU A 83 -8.43 -11.75 22.12
C GLU A 83 -8.42 -11.06 20.75
N GLY A 84 -7.76 -11.71 19.77
CA GLY A 84 -7.16 -11.04 18.60
C GLY A 84 -8.05 -10.06 17.83
N THR A 85 -7.39 -9.14 17.12
CA THR A 85 -8.07 -8.10 16.33
C THR A 85 -8.84 -8.72 15.16
N ASP A 86 -10.16 -8.65 15.22
CA ASP A 86 -11.03 -9.11 14.13
C ASP A 86 -11.00 -8.07 13.01
N GLY A 87 -10.37 -8.45 11.90
CA GLY A 87 -10.17 -7.59 10.75
C GLY A 87 -9.94 -8.38 9.48
N ALA A 88 -10.35 -7.78 8.37
CA ALA A 88 -10.21 -8.32 7.02
C ALA A 88 -9.51 -7.30 6.14
N ARG A 89 -8.70 -7.78 5.19
CA ARG A 89 -8.11 -6.95 4.16
C ARG A 89 -8.31 -7.60 2.81
N PHE A 90 -8.62 -6.79 1.81
CA PHE A 90 -8.75 -7.23 0.43
C PHE A 90 -8.21 -6.16 -0.53
N VAL A 91 -7.94 -6.57 -1.77
CA VAL A 91 -7.45 -5.71 -2.85
C VAL A 91 -8.60 -5.44 -3.82
N SER A 92 -8.71 -4.18 -4.29
CA SER A 92 -9.67 -3.77 -5.30
C SER A 92 -9.00 -2.95 -6.40
N GLY A 93 -9.40 -3.17 -7.66
CA GLY A 93 -9.02 -2.34 -8.80
C GLY A 93 -9.89 -1.09 -8.99
N THR A 94 -10.96 -0.93 -8.19
CA THR A 94 -11.90 0.19 -8.33
C THR A 94 -11.35 1.49 -7.76
N HIS A 95 -11.80 2.64 -8.25
CA HIS A 95 -11.44 3.95 -7.68
C HIS A 95 -11.95 4.10 -6.24
N VAL A 96 -11.25 4.93 -5.45
CA VAL A 96 -11.56 5.20 -4.03
C VAL A 96 -13.00 5.67 -3.84
N SER A 97 -13.49 6.54 -4.71
CA SER A 97 -14.87 7.03 -4.70
C SER A 97 -15.89 5.89 -4.74
N ASN A 98 -15.70 4.93 -5.64
CA ASN A 98 -16.59 3.78 -5.80
C ASN A 98 -16.56 2.87 -4.57
N ILE A 99 -15.38 2.66 -3.97
CA ILE A 99 -15.24 1.87 -2.74
C ILE A 99 -16.02 2.55 -1.61
N ILE A 100 -15.83 3.86 -1.41
CA ILE A 100 -16.52 4.65 -0.39
C ILE A 100 -18.03 4.60 -0.60
N SER A 101 -18.51 4.87 -1.82
CA SER A 101 -19.93 4.81 -2.14
C SER A 101 -20.52 3.42 -1.90
N LYS A 102 -19.76 2.35 -2.20
CA LYS A 102 -20.22 0.98 -1.94
C LYS A 102 -20.29 0.66 -0.45
N LEU A 103 -19.32 1.11 0.33
CA LEU A 103 -19.33 0.96 1.79
C LEU A 103 -20.51 1.72 2.42
N GLU A 104 -20.84 2.92 1.93
CA GLU A 104 -22.02 3.66 2.37
C GLU A 104 -23.34 3.02 1.98
N GLU A 105 -23.44 2.44 0.78
CA GLU A 105 -24.62 1.69 0.37
C GLU A 105 -24.87 0.55 1.36
N LYS A 106 -23.82 -0.20 1.71
CA LYS A 106 -23.92 -1.31 2.65
C LYS A 106 -24.17 -0.85 4.08
N SER A 107 -23.58 0.24 4.52
CA SER A 107 -23.81 0.79 5.86
C SER A 107 -25.28 1.16 6.08
N LYS A 108 -25.94 1.73 5.06
CA LYS A 108 -27.37 2.09 5.12
C LYS A 108 -28.25 0.87 5.26
N VAL A 109 -27.94 -0.21 4.52
CA VAL A 109 -28.68 -1.48 4.62
C VAL A 109 -28.64 -2.06 6.03
N VAL A 110 -27.50 -1.94 6.72
CA VAL A 110 -27.34 -2.41 8.11
C VAL A 110 -27.66 -1.33 9.15
N SER A 111 -28.17 -0.16 8.75
CA SER A 111 -28.50 0.97 9.63
C SER A 111 -27.33 1.50 10.48
N PHE A 112 -26.12 1.47 9.93
CA PHE A 112 -24.93 2.04 10.58
C PHE A 112 -24.80 3.51 10.21
N SER A 113 -24.46 4.33 11.22
CA SER A 113 -24.03 5.71 11.02
C SER A 113 -22.65 5.72 10.37
N VAL A 114 -22.41 6.61 9.41
CA VAL A 114 -21.14 6.71 8.70
C VAL A 114 -20.49 8.06 8.98
N ARG A 115 -19.23 8.01 9.41
CA ARG A 115 -18.35 9.16 9.50
C ARG A 115 -17.19 8.98 8.53
N LYS A 116 -17.02 9.92 7.61
CA LYS A 116 -15.92 9.93 6.66
C LYS A 116 -14.89 10.97 7.07
N LYS A 117 -13.62 10.59 6.96
CA LYS A 117 -12.50 11.51 7.03
C LYS A 117 -11.47 11.04 6.03
N ASP A 118 -11.25 11.83 4.97
CA ASP A 118 -10.27 11.52 3.92
C ASP A 118 -10.57 10.16 3.26
N CYS A 119 -9.61 9.23 3.27
CA CYS A 119 -9.75 7.85 2.78
C CYS A 119 -10.11 6.85 3.88
N ARG A 120 -10.62 7.34 5.03
CA ARG A 120 -11.03 6.52 6.16
C ARG A 120 -12.52 6.70 6.47
N MET A 121 -13.18 5.60 6.80
CA MET A 121 -14.58 5.54 7.18
C MET A 121 -14.72 4.87 8.54
N SER A 122 -15.55 5.46 9.41
CA SER A 122 -15.98 4.86 10.67
C SER A 122 -17.47 4.56 10.53
N LEU A 123 -17.84 3.30 10.66
CA LEU A 123 -19.21 2.82 10.62
C LEU A 123 -19.61 2.43 12.05
N GLU A 124 -20.56 3.14 12.61
CA GLU A 124 -21.01 2.99 13.99
C GLU A 124 -22.45 2.44 13.98
N GLY A 125 -22.61 1.21 14.46
CA GLY A 125 -23.92 0.60 14.67
C GLY A 125 -24.52 1.04 16.01
N SER A 126 -25.75 1.54 15.98
CA SER A 126 -26.49 2.00 17.18
C SER A 126 -27.13 0.88 17.98
N MET A 127 -26.90 -0.39 17.61
CA MET A 127 -27.67 -1.51 18.14
C MET A 127 -27.25 -1.90 19.56
N GLU A 128 -28.19 -1.83 20.51
CA GLU A 128 -28.10 -2.36 21.87
C GLU A 128 -28.24 -3.90 21.87
N GLY A 129 -27.35 -4.59 21.15
CA GLY A 129 -27.29 -6.05 21.18
C GLY A 129 -26.59 -6.59 22.44
N VAL A 130 -26.59 -7.91 22.64
CA VAL A 130 -25.95 -8.59 23.79
C VAL A 130 -24.46 -8.24 23.95
N LYS A 131 -23.79 -7.83 22.87
CA LYS A 131 -22.38 -7.42 22.84
C LYS A 131 -22.17 -5.90 22.75
N GLY A 132 -23.23 -5.10 22.89
CA GLY A 132 -23.17 -3.64 22.82
C GLY A 132 -23.00 -3.08 21.39
N PRO A 133 -22.75 -1.77 21.26
CA PRO A 133 -22.61 -1.10 19.97
C PRO A 133 -21.37 -1.57 19.23
N LEU A 134 -21.51 -1.84 17.93
CA LEU A 134 -20.40 -2.27 17.06
C LEU A 134 -19.84 -1.09 16.28
N THR A 135 -18.54 -0.83 16.41
CA THR A 135 -17.83 0.14 15.57
C THR A 135 -16.89 -0.58 14.62
N ILE A 136 -16.93 -0.21 13.33
CA ILE A 136 -16.06 -0.75 12.29
C ILE A 136 -15.29 0.42 11.67
N ALA A 137 -13.98 0.30 11.58
CA ALA A 137 -13.14 1.21 10.82
C ALA A 137 -12.80 0.57 9.46
N ALA A 138 -12.93 1.33 8.38
CA ALA A 138 -12.46 0.95 7.06
C ALA A 138 -11.47 2.01 6.56
N GLU A 139 -10.31 1.59 6.09
CA GLU A 139 -9.26 2.48 5.57
C GLU A 139 -8.79 1.99 4.21
N ILE A 140 -8.61 2.94 3.29
CA ILE A 140 -8.28 2.67 1.89
C ILE A 140 -6.89 3.21 1.61
N PHE A 141 -6.03 2.35 1.08
CA PHE A 141 -4.65 2.66 0.74
C PHE A 141 -4.37 2.40 -0.73
N GLU A 142 -3.48 3.17 -1.34
CA GLU A 142 -2.98 2.91 -2.69
C GLU A 142 -1.88 1.85 -2.63
N LEU A 143 -1.96 0.82 -3.47
CA LEU A 143 -0.90 -0.19 -3.58
C LEU A 143 -0.11 -0.01 -4.88
N THR A 144 -0.82 0.25 -5.97
CA THR A 144 -0.26 0.62 -7.28
C THR A 144 -1.21 1.64 -7.91
N PRO A 145 -0.86 2.26 -9.06
CA PRO A 145 -1.77 3.20 -9.73
C PRO A 145 -3.16 2.62 -10.01
N SER A 146 -3.26 1.31 -10.24
CA SER A 146 -4.51 0.61 -10.53
C SER A 146 -5.12 -0.13 -9.34
N LEU A 147 -4.35 -0.46 -8.30
CA LEU A 147 -4.80 -1.29 -7.19
C LEU A 147 -4.83 -0.52 -5.87
N ARG A 148 -5.86 -0.81 -5.07
CA ARG A 148 -6.03 -0.27 -3.73
C ARG A 148 -6.27 -1.39 -2.76
N VAL A 149 -5.78 -1.20 -1.56
CA VAL A 149 -5.98 -2.09 -0.43
C VAL A 149 -7.07 -1.48 0.44
N VAL A 150 -8.05 -2.30 0.81
CA VAL A 150 -9.08 -1.90 1.79
C VAL A 150 -8.88 -2.76 3.02
N GLU A 151 -8.57 -2.10 4.14
CA GLU A 151 -8.51 -2.72 5.45
C GLU A 151 -9.79 -2.41 6.22
N VAL A 152 -10.41 -3.43 6.80
CA VAL A 152 -11.59 -3.31 7.65
C VAL A 152 -11.27 -3.93 9.00
N LYS A 153 -11.45 -3.16 10.08
CA LYS A 153 -11.16 -3.57 11.46
C LYS A 153 -12.36 -3.29 12.34
N LYS A 154 -12.68 -4.22 13.23
CA LYS A 154 -13.54 -3.93 14.37
C LYS A 154 -12.78 -3.00 15.34
N LYS A 155 -13.45 -1.97 15.83
CA LYS A 155 -12.96 -1.03 16.84
C LYS A 155 -13.37 -1.43 18.24
#